data_AF-A0A7V8JMM8-F1
#
_entry.id   AF-A0A7V8JMM8-F1
#
_cell.length_a   1.000
_cell.length_b   1.000
_cell.length_c   1.000
_cell.angle_alpha   90.00
_cell.angle_beta   90.00
_cell.angle_gamma   90.00
#
_symmetry.space_group_name_H-M   'P 1'
#
loop_
_entity.id
_entity.type
_entity.pdbx_description
1 polymer ?
#
loop_
_entity_poly.entity_id
_entity_poly.type
_entity_poly.pdbx_seq_one_letter_code
_entity_poly.pdbx_strand_id
1 'polypeptide(L)'
;MRLLEDAGYIDRYVALLNAARIGLGFTVFVRVWLRGQDEDTTNHFIDSIKSLPEVLECHLMAGDCDFLLRVAVADLDAYRQFQIQHLNRIAGVQNTKTEIPMQRIKQTTQLPL
;
A
#
# COMPACT_ATOMS: atom_id res chain seq x y z
N MET A 1 -0.53 30.97 1.01
CA MET A 1 -0.62 29.58 0.52
C MET A 1 0.48 29.28 -0.48
N ARG A 2 0.55 30.00 -1.62
CA ARG A 2 1.60 29.79 -2.65
C ARG A 2 3.04 29.71 -2.12
N LEU A 3 3.41 30.57 -1.16
CA LEU A 3 4.74 30.51 -0.51
C LEU A 3 5.04 29.16 0.20
N LEU A 4 4.03 28.53 0.80
CA LEU A 4 4.18 27.23 1.48
C LEU A 4 4.21 26.08 0.48
N GLU A 5 3.47 26.20 -0.63
CA GLU A 5 3.50 25.25 -1.75
C GLU A 5 4.86 25.30 -2.45
N ASP A 6 5.32 26.49 -2.82
CA ASP A 6 6.60 26.71 -3.49
C ASP A 6 7.79 26.30 -2.59
N ALA A 7 7.66 26.48 -1.27
CA ALA A 7 8.66 26.04 -0.29
C ALA A 7 8.58 24.54 0.04
N GLY A 8 7.62 23.78 -0.54
CA GLY A 8 7.50 22.34 -0.35
C GLY A 8 6.91 21.90 0.99
N TYR A 9 6.28 22.80 1.74
CA TYR A 9 5.55 22.41 2.97
C TYR A 9 4.17 21.80 2.66
N ILE A 10 3.62 22.07 1.48
CA ILE A 10 2.35 21.51 1.01
C ILE A 10 2.61 20.65 -0.21
N ASP A 11 2.51 19.33 -0.05
CA ASP A 11 2.72 18.39 -1.17
C ASP A 11 1.60 18.45 -2.21
N ARG A 12 0.33 18.44 -1.75
CA ARG A 12 -0.87 18.41 -2.60
C ARG A 12 -2.15 18.65 -1.80
N TYR A 13 -3.18 19.10 -2.50
CA TYR A 13 -4.56 19.13 -2.00
C TYR A 13 -5.35 17.94 -2.54
N VAL A 14 -6.04 17.23 -1.67
CA VAL A 14 -6.83 16.04 -2.04
C VAL A 14 -8.20 16.07 -1.36
N ALA A 15 -9.22 15.58 -2.06
CA ALA A 15 -10.50 15.26 -1.45
C ALA A 15 -10.45 13.86 -0.85
N LEU A 16 -10.81 13.72 0.42
CA LEU A 16 -10.90 12.41 1.08
C LEU A 16 -12.31 11.85 0.89
N LEU A 17 -12.40 10.68 0.25
CA LEU A 17 -13.65 10.02 -0.06
C LEU A 17 -14.03 8.97 0.99
N ASN A 18 -15.32 8.71 1.14
CA ASN A 18 -15.80 7.59 1.95
C ASN A 18 -15.61 6.28 1.17
N ALA A 19 -14.59 5.51 1.53
CA ALA A 19 -14.22 4.28 0.84
C ALA A 19 -15.37 3.24 0.77
N ALA A 20 -16.16 3.10 1.85
CA ALA A 20 -17.29 2.16 1.86
C ALA A 20 -18.39 2.55 0.86
N ARG A 21 -18.63 3.85 0.65
CA ARG A 21 -19.64 4.35 -0.31
C ARG A 21 -19.25 4.13 -1.77
N ILE A 22 -17.97 3.92 -2.06
CA ILE A 22 -17.44 3.71 -3.42
C ILE A 22 -16.98 2.27 -3.66
N GLY A 23 -17.36 1.33 -2.78
CA GLY A 23 -17.02 -0.08 -2.94
C GLY A 23 -15.55 -0.41 -2.67
N LEU A 24 -14.88 0.35 -1.79
CA LEU A 24 -13.51 0.10 -1.30
C LEU A 24 -13.48 -0.04 0.23
N GLY A 25 -14.52 -0.65 0.79
CA GLY A 25 -14.73 -0.75 2.23
C GLY A 25 -13.75 -1.68 2.96
N PHE A 26 -13.06 -2.55 2.23
CA PHE A 26 -12.17 -3.57 2.80
C PHE A 26 -10.71 -3.14 2.70
N THR A 27 -10.02 -3.11 3.84
CA THR A 27 -8.59 -2.75 3.91
C THR A 27 -7.81 -3.91 4.48
N VAL A 28 -6.66 -4.20 3.88
CA VAL A 28 -5.81 -5.32 4.25
C VAL A 28 -4.35 -4.86 4.32
N PHE A 29 -3.59 -5.43 5.24
CA PHE A 29 -2.15 -5.23 5.31
C PHE A 29 -1.42 -6.46 4.80
N VAL A 30 -0.38 -6.26 3.98
CA VAL A 30 0.37 -7.37 3.38
C VAL A 30 1.84 -7.19 3.67
N ARG A 31 2.41 -8.13 4.40
CA ARG A 31 3.87 -8.27 4.55
C ARG A 31 4.40 -9.03 3.36
N VAL A 32 5.49 -8.53 2.77
CA VAL A 32 6.12 -9.14 1.60
C VAL A 32 7.58 -9.42 1.92
N TRP A 33 8.01 -10.63 1.55
CA TRP A 33 9.40 -11.05 1.57
C TRP A 33 9.85 -11.27 0.13
N LEU A 34 10.99 -10.72 -0.24
CA LEU A 34 11.62 -10.89 -1.54
C LEU A 34 12.62 -12.06 -1.49
N ARG A 35 12.88 -12.66 -2.65
CA ARG A 35 13.85 -13.75 -2.80
C ARG A 35 15.30 -13.26 -2.73
N GLY A 36 15.50 -11.99 -3.05
CA GLY A 36 16.78 -11.30 -3.04
C GLY A 36 16.56 -9.82 -2.71
N GLN A 37 17.57 -9.22 -2.10
CA GLN A 37 17.61 -7.80 -1.76
C GLN A 37 18.59 -7.04 -2.67
N ASP A 38 18.91 -7.62 -3.83
CA ASP A 38 19.62 -6.90 -4.88
C ASP A 38 18.75 -5.77 -5.44
N GLU A 39 19.43 -4.78 -6.00
CA GLU A 39 18.81 -3.55 -6.50
C GLU A 39 17.78 -3.83 -7.60
N ASP A 40 18.07 -4.77 -8.51
CA ASP A 40 17.19 -5.12 -9.62
C ASP A 40 15.87 -5.73 -9.12
N THR A 41 15.95 -6.71 -8.21
CA THR A 41 14.78 -7.36 -7.60
C THR A 41 13.93 -6.36 -6.83
N THR A 42 14.58 -5.49 -6.05
CA THR A 42 13.91 -4.49 -5.22
C THR A 42 13.22 -3.43 -6.08
N ASN A 43 13.90 -2.88 -7.08
CA ASN A 43 13.34 -1.87 -7.97
C ASN A 43 12.18 -2.43 -8.80
N HIS A 44 12.31 -3.65 -9.33
CA HIS A 44 11.23 -4.30 -10.06
C HIS A 44 9.97 -4.48 -9.21
N PHE A 45 10.13 -4.88 -7.95
CA PHE A 45 9.02 -4.96 -7.00
C PHE A 45 8.38 -3.59 -6.76
N ILE A 46 9.18 -2.57 -6.46
CA ILE A 46 8.71 -1.21 -6.19
C ILE A 46 7.90 -0.66 -7.38
N ASP A 47 8.41 -0.82 -8.60
CA ASP A 47 7.73 -0.32 -9.81
C ASP A 47 6.43 -1.06 -10.08
N SER A 48 6.43 -2.39 -9.88
CA SER A 48 5.22 -3.20 -9.96
C SER A 48 4.16 -2.71 -8.97
N ILE A 49 4.53 -2.50 -7.71
CA ILE A 49 3.60 -2.02 -6.66
C ILE A 49 3.08 -0.61 -6.94
N LYS A 50 3.92 0.32 -7.40
CA LYS A 50 3.49 1.69 -7.74
C LYS A 50 2.42 1.73 -8.83
N SER A 51 2.39 0.73 -9.72
CA SER A 51 1.39 0.64 -10.78
C SER A 51 0.01 0.15 -10.32
N LEU A 52 -0.11 -0.36 -9.09
CA LEU A 52 -1.33 -0.99 -8.57
C LEU A 52 -2.15 0.04 -7.75
N PRO A 53 -3.29 0.54 -8.28
CA PRO A 53 -4.07 1.57 -7.61
C PRO A 53 -4.72 1.09 -6.29
N GLU A 54 -4.89 -0.21 -6.11
CA GLU A 54 -5.38 -0.82 -4.87
C GLU A 54 -4.38 -0.66 -3.73
N VAL A 55 -3.08 -0.49 -4.02
CA VAL A 55 -2.04 -0.27 -3.01
C VAL A 55 -1.98 1.20 -2.64
N LEU A 56 -2.49 1.53 -1.46
CA LEU A 56 -2.56 2.90 -0.97
C LEU A 56 -1.29 3.34 -0.24
N GLU A 57 -0.54 2.40 0.34
CA GLU A 57 0.76 2.64 0.95
C GLU A 57 1.68 1.44 0.75
N CYS A 58 2.97 1.70 0.63
CA CYS A 58 4.04 0.72 0.58
C CYS A 58 5.23 1.25 1.38
N HIS A 59 5.66 0.49 2.38
CA HIS A 59 6.74 0.88 3.28
C HIS A 59 7.87 -0.15 3.19
N LEU A 60 9.10 0.30 2.99
CA LEU A 60 10.29 -0.53 3.19
C LEU A 60 10.50 -0.73 4.69
N MET A 61 10.68 -1.96 5.12
CA MET A 61 10.72 -2.34 6.52
C MET A 61 12.12 -2.82 6.89
N ALA A 62 12.66 -2.34 8.02
CA ALA A 62 13.97 -2.73 8.51
C ALA A 62 13.97 -4.06 9.30
N GLY A 63 12.85 -4.77 9.34
CA GLY A 63 12.57 -5.83 10.31
C GLY A 63 12.11 -7.14 9.69
N ASP A 64 11.03 -7.70 10.23
CA ASP A 64 10.55 -9.06 9.95
C ASP A 64 10.25 -9.34 8.47
N CYS A 65 9.88 -8.33 7.68
CA CYS A 65 9.64 -8.44 6.24
C CYS A 65 10.37 -7.32 5.49
N ASP A 66 10.48 -7.43 4.17
CA ASP A 66 11.10 -6.39 3.34
C ASP A 66 10.15 -5.21 3.11
N PHE A 67 8.87 -5.49 2.83
CA PHE A 67 7.86 -4.47 2.58
C PHE A 67 6.55 -4.72 3.34
N LEU A 68 5.89 -3.63 3.71
CA LEU A 68 4.52 -3.63 4.26
C LEU A 68 3.61 -2.80 3.37
N LEU A 69 2.56 -3.43 2.84
CA LEU A 69 1.57 -2.79 1.97
C LEU A 69 0.27 -2.53 2.74
N ARG A 70 -0.39 -1.42 2.45
CA ARG A 70 -1.81 -1.19 2.80
C ARG A 70 -2.64 -1.20 1.52
N VAL A 71 -3.50 -2.20 1.38
CA VAL A 71 -4.32 -2.45 0.19
C VAL A 71 -5.79 -2.16 0.50
N ALA A 72 -6.49 -1.47 -0.41
CA ALA A 72 -7.93 -1.24 -0.32
C ALA A 72 -8.65 -1.86 -1.51
N VAL A 73 -9.67 -2.67 -1.22
CA VAL A 73 -10.50 -3.38 -2.20
C VAL A 73 -11.96 -3.43 -1.72
N ALA A 74 -12.84 -4.00 -2.53
CA ALA A 74 -14.26 -4.13 -2.19
C ALA A 74 -14.50 -5.07 -1.01
N ASP A 75 -13.91 -6.26 -1.06
CA ASP A 75 -14.15 -7.35 -0.11
C ASP A 75 -12.99 -8.38 -0.14
N LEU A 76 -13.15 -9.49 0.58
CA LEU A 76 -12.16 -10.55 0.68
C LEU A 76 -11.93 -11.29 -0.65
N ASP A 77 -12.97 -11.46 -1.48
CA ASP A 77 -12.85 -12.11 -2.78
C ASP A 77 -12.07 -11.24 -3.77
N ALA A 78 -12.35 -9.93 -3.78
CA ALA A 78 -11.56 -8.96 -4.52
C ALA A 78 -10.09 -8.98 -4.08
N TYR A 79 -9.81 -9.06 -2.77
CA TYR A 79 -8.45 -9.20 -2.28
C TYR A 79 -7.79 -10.50 -2.77
N ARG A 80 -8.49 -11.64 -2.70
CA ARG A 80 -7.97 -12.92 -3.18
C ARG A 80 -7.59 -12.85 -4.66
N GLN A 81 -8.44 -12.22 -5.48
CA GLN A 81 -8.14 -12.01 -6.90
C GLN A 81 -6.92 -11.11 -7.08
N PHE A 82 -6.86 -9.99 -6.37
CA PHE A 82 -5.72 -9.07 -6.39
C PHE A 82 -4.40 -9.80 -6.05
N GLN A 83 -4.40 -10.62 -4.99
CA GLN A 83 -3.23 -11.36 -4.55
C GLN A 83 -2.75 -12.35 -5.62
N ILE A 84 -3.66 -13.12 -6.23
CA ILE A 84 -3.32 -14.15 -7.23
C ILE A 84 -2.89 -13.52 -8.56
N GLN A 85 -3.55 -12.43 -8.97
CA GLN A 85 -3.33 -11.80 -10.27
C GLN A 85 -2.14 -10.85 -10.27
N HIS A 86 -1.83 -10.22 -9.14
CA HIS A 86 -0.75 -9.25 -9.03
C HIS A 86 0.37 -9.76 -8.12
N LEU A 87 0.16 -9.78 -6.79
CA LEU A 87 1.25 -10.00 -5.82
C LEU A 87 2.03 -11.30 -6.06
N ASN A 88 1.34 -12.41 -6.30
CA ASN A 88 1.98 -13.71 -6.51
C ASN A 88 2.70 -13.83 -7.86
N ARG A 89 2.45 -12.90 -8.79
CA ARG A 89 3.06 -12.88 -10.12
C ARG A 89 4.25 -11.93 -10.23
N ILE A 90 4.46 -11.07 -9.25
CA ILE A 90 5.61 -10.17 -9.24
C ILE A 90 6.88 -11.01 -9.10
N ALA A 91 7.76 -10.93 -10.09
CA ALA A 91 9.03 -11.64 -10.05
C ALA A 91 9.84 -11.14 -8.85
N GLY A 92 10.48 -12.06 -8.13
CA GLY A 92 11.25 -11.72 -6.94
C GLY A 92 10.46 -11.78 -5.63
N VAL A 93 9.13 -11.86 -5.64
CA VAL A 93 8.37 -12.15 -4.41
C VAL A 93 8.60 -13.59 -3.96
N GLN A 94 9.06 -13.77 -2.72
CA GLN A 94 9.27 -15.07 -2.09
C GLN A 94 8.00 -15.52 -1.36
N ASN A 95 7.46 -14.64 -0.52
CA ASN A 95 6.31 -14.96 0.32
C ASN A 95 5.49 -13.70 0.62
N THR A 96 4.21 -13.90 0.94
CA THR A 96 3.35 -12.84 1.46
C THR A 96 2.56 -13.32 2.66
N LYS A 97 2.35 -12.44 3.63
CA LYS A 97 1.48 -12.69 4.79
C LYS A 97 0.45 -11.59 4.89
N THR A 98 -0.81 -12.00 4.90
CA THR A 98 -1.96 -11.10 4.91
C THR A 98 -2.45 -10.92 6.35
N GLU A 99 -2.63 -9.67 6.77
CA GLU A 99 -3.17 -9.26 8.06
C GLU A 99 -4.43 -8.42 7.84
N ILE A 100 -5.58 -8.95 8.28
CA ILE A 100 -6.87 -8.28 8.11
C ILE A 100 -7.22 -7.58 9.43
N PRO A 101 -7.29 -6.24 9.47
CA PRO A 101 -7.71 -5.52 10.66
C PRO A 101 -9.19 -5.80 10.95
N MET A 102 -9.50 -6.13 12.21
CA MET A 102 -10.90 -6.34 12.62
C MET A 102 -11.70 -5.03 12.64
N GLN A 103 -11.06 -3.94 13.02
CA GLN A 103 -11.68 -2.62 13.10
C GLN A 103 -10.65 -1.52 12.84
N ARG A 104 -11.04 -0.51 12.07
CA ARG A 104 -10.29 0.74 11.94
C ARG A 104 -10.66 1.69 13.07
N ILE A 105 -9.77 1.90 14.03
CA ILE A 105 -10.00 2.79 15.19
C ILE A 105 -9.73 4.26 14.84
N LYS A 106 -8.65 4.54 14.11
CA LYS A 106 -8.25 5.90 13.69
C LYS A 106 -7.52 5.85 12.36
N GLN A 107 -7.83 6.81 11.48
CA GLN A 107 -7.07 7.07 10.25
C GLN A 107 -7.17 8.57 9.96
N THR A 108 -6.03 9.26 9.91
CA THR A 108 -5.96 10.69 9.65
C THR A 108 -4.76 11.00 8.77
N THR A 109 -4.90 11.98 7.89
CA THR A 109 -3.80 12.56 7.12
C THR A 109 -3.22 13.81 7.78
N GLN A 110 -3.82 14.27 8.88
CA GLN A 110 -3.36 15.46 9.62
C GLN A 110 -2.08 15.14 10.39
N LEU A 111 -1.05 15.97 10.17
CA LEU A 111 0.20 15.94 10.93
C LEU A 111 0.05 16.67 12.28
N PRO A 112 0.78 16.26 13.32
CA PRO A 112 0.76 16.92 14.63
C PRO A 112 1.65 18.18 14.61
N LEU A 113 1.16 19.26 14.01
CA LEU A 113 1.83 20.56 13.88
C LEU A 113 1.09 21.65 14.66
#